data_AF-A0A430Q2G6-F1
#
_entry.id   AF-A0A430Q2G6-F1
#
_cell.length_a   1.000
_cell.length_b   1.000
_cell.length_c   1.000
_cell.angle_alpha   90.00
_cell.angle_beta   90.00
_cell.angle_gamma   90.00
#
_symmetry.space_group_name_H-M   'P 1'
#
loop_
_entity.id
_entity.type
_entity.pdbx_description
1 polymer ?
#
loop_
_entity_poly.entity_id
_entity_poly.type
_entity_poly.pdbx_seq_one_letter_code
_entity_poly.pdbx_strand_id
1 'polypeptide(L)'
;MTQSFKDQCFSSFVVVIVVVVNFRLHEATHTLPFHCQDCGKRFSRPWLRDIHYRTHTGEKPYECIICGRRFADRSNMRAHQRVHKERE
;
A
#
# COMPACT_ATOMS: atom_id res chain seq x y z
N MET A 1 -8.66 -37.47 -27.69
CA MET A 1 -7.99 -36.14 -27.62
C MET A 1 -9.10 -35.12 -27.46
N THR A 2 -9.51 -34.90 -26.21
CA THR A 2 -10.86 -34.46 -25.82
C THR A 2 -10.93 -32.97 -25.51
N GLN A 3 -11.94 -32.32 -26.11
CA GLN A 3 -12.69 -31.13 -25.68
C GLN A 3 -11.94 -29.79 -25.74
N SER A 4 -12.21 -28.87 -26.68
CA SER A 4 -13.46 -28.14 -26.95
C SER A 4 -13.97 -27.35 -25.74
N PHE A 5 -13.61 -26.06 -25.68
CA PHE A 5 -14.38 -25.01 -25.01
C PHE A 5 -14.55 -23.85 -26.01
N LYS A 6 -15.44 -24.08 -26.99
CA LYS A 6 -16.31 -23.00 -27.48
C LYS A 6 -17.34 -22.74 -26.36
N ASP A 7 -17.77 -21.49 -26.26
CA ASP A 7 -18.83 -20.96 -25.39
C ASP A 7 -18.41 -20.47 -23.99
N GLN A 8 -18.09 -19.17 -23.89
CA GLN A 8 -18.94 -18.21 -23.17
C GLN A 8 -18.38 -16.79 -23.25
N CYS A 9 -19.25 -15.87 -23.68
CA CYS A 9 -19.13 -14.42 -23.73
C CYS A 9 -18.02 -13.82 -22.84
N PHE A 10 -17.13 -13.04 -23.45
CA PHE A 10 -16.14 -12.20 -22.76
C PHE A 10 -16.85 -11.28 -21.76
N SER A 11 -16.93 -11.77 -20.52
CA SER A 11 -17.46 -11.07 -19.36
C SER A 11 -16.68 -9.77 -19.18
N SER A 12 -17.39 -8.66 -19.40
CA SER A 12 -17.09 -7.28 -19.01
C SER A 12 -15.61 -6.90 -18.97
N PHE A 13 -15.18 -6.01 -19.86
CA PHE A 13 -13.87 -5.32 -19.87
C PHE A 13 -13.33 -4.94 -18.46
N VAL A 14 -14.24 -4.62 -17.53
CA VAL A 14 -13.97 -4.39 -16.10
C VAL A 14 -13.30 -5.60 -15.40
N VAL A 15 -13.77 -6.82 -15.62
CA VAL A 15 -13.23 -8.04 -15.00
C VAL A 15 -11.81 -8.31 -15.49
N VAL A 16 -11.55 -8.14 -16.80
CA VAL A 16 -10.20 -8.28 -17.38
C VAL A 16 -9.25 -7.23 -16.79
N ILE A 17 -9.69 -5.96 -16.67
CA ILE A 17 -8.89 -4.91 -16.03
C ILE A 17 -8.59 -5.26 -14.57
N VAL A 18 -9.60 -5.65 -13.79
CA VAL A 18 -9.42 -5.97 -12.37
C VAL A 18 -8.46 -7.15 -12.19
N VAL A 19 -8.58 -8.21 -12.99
CA VAL A 19 -7.68 -9.37 -12.94
C VAL A 19 -6.25 -8.98 -13.32
N VAL A 20 -6.07 -8.19 -14.39
CA VAL A 20 -4.73 -7.74 -14.83
C VAL A 20 -4.10 -6.78 -13.81
N VAL A 21 -4.87 -5.87 -13.22
CA VAL A 21 -4.39 -4.95 -12.17
C VAL A 21 -4.04 -5.73 -10.90
N ASN A 22 -4.86 -6.68 -10.48
CA ASN A 22 -4.58 -7.54 -9.34
C ASN A 22 -3.32 -8.39 -9.57
N PHE A 23 -3.15 -8.94 -10.77
CA PHE A 23 -1.96 -9.69 -11.14
C PHE A 23 -0.69 -8.82 -11.08
N ARG A 24 -0.72 -7.61 -11.65
CA ARG A 24 0.40 -6.64 -11.56
C ARG A 24 0.71 -6.23 -10.11
N LEU A 25 -0.33 -6.04 -9.29
CA LEU A 25 -0.17 -5.75 -7.86
C LEU A 25 0.42 -6.93 -7.09
N HIS A 26 0.08 -8.17 -7.46
CA HIS A 26 0.68 -9.37 -6.91
C HIS A 26 2.16 -9.49 -7.30
N GLU A 27 2.48 -9.32 -8.59
CA GLU A 27 3.87 -9.34 -9.08
C GLU A 27 4.74 -8.28 -8.38
N ALA A 28 4.18 -7.09 -8.12
CA ALA A 28 4.86 -6.03 -7.38
C ALA A 28 5.26 -6.44 -5.94
N THR A 29 4.60 -7.44 -5.35
CA THR A 29 5.02 -7.98 -4.03
C THR A 29 6.31 -8.80 -4.09
N HIS A 30 6.63 -9.39 -5.25
CA HIS A 30 7.84 -10.20 -5.44
C HIS A 30 8.99 -9.38 -6.03
N THR A 31 8.68 -8.47 -6.96
CA THR A 31 9.69 -7.66 -7.66
C THR A 31 10.13 -6.41 -6.88
N LEU A 32 9.30 -5.97 -5.93
CA LEU A 32 9.50 -4.76 -5.11
C LEU A 32 10.04 -3.60 -5.97
N PRO A 33 9.25 -3.12 -6.95
CA PRO A 33 9.76 -2.26 -8.01
C PRO A 33 10.12 -0.85 -7.53
N PHE A 34 9.67 -0.45 -6.34
CA PHE A 34 9.92 0.88 -5.79
C PHE A 34 11.09 0.84 -4.83
N HIS A 35 12.17 1.56 -5.11
CA HIS A 35 13.31 1.66 -4.20
C HIS A 35 13.49 3.08 -3.65
N CYS A 36 14.09 3.16 -2.47
CA CYS A 36 14.59 4.41 -1.89
C CYS A 36 15.93 4.76 -2.53
N GLN A 37 16.07 6.00 -2.99
CA GLN A 37 17.30 6.46 -3.63
C GLN A 37 18.46 6.66 -2.63
N ASP A 38 18.15 6.97 -1.38
CA ASP A 38 19.16 7.28 -0.36
C ASP A 38 19.78 6.03 0.27
N CYS A 39 19.01 4.95 0.44
CA CYS A 39 19.48 3.74 1.13
C CYS A 39 19.24 2.43 0.35
N GLY A 40 18.68 2.49 -0.86
CA GLY A 40 18.45 1.33 -1.71
C GLY A 40 17.35 0.36 -1.26
N LYS A 41 16.68 0.61 -0.13
CA LYS A 41 15.58 -0.24 0.37
C LYS A 41 14.44 -0.32 -0.64
N ARG A 42 13.89 -1.53 -0.85
CA ARG A 42 12.85 -1.81 -1.85
C ARG A 42 11.48 -2.05 -1.20
N PHE A 43 10.43 -1.71 -1.94
CA PHE A 43 9.04 -1.70 -1.49
C PHE A 43 8.12 -2.21 -2.61
N SER A 44 7.03 -2.87 -2.21
CA SER A 44 6.01 -3.40 -3.13
C SER A 44 5.05 -2.34 -3.64
N ARG A 45 4.95 -1.21 -2.94
CA ARG A 45 4.03 -0.11 -3.27
C ARG A 45 4.75 1.24 -3.18
N PRO A 46 4.38 2.22 -4.02
CA PRO A 46 5.05 3.52 -4.05
C PRO A 46 4.85 4.29 -2.74
N TRP A 47 3.64 4.27 -2.19
CA TRP A 47 3.34 4.97 -0.94
C TRP A 47 4.14 4.45 0.28
N LEU A 48 4.52 3.16 0.28
CA LEU A 48 5.38 2.59 1.33
C LEU A 48 6.78 3.17 1.25
N ARG A 49 7.31 3.30 0.03
CA ARG A 49 8.61 3.94 -0.25
C ARG A 49 8.58 5.41 0.15
N ASP A 50 7.48 6.12 -0.11
CA ASP A 50 7.34 7.54 0.26
C ASP A 50 7.23 7.74 1.79
N ILE A 51 6.49 6.88 2.50
CA ILE A 51 6.46 6.90 3.97
C ILE A 51 7.84 6.58 4.54
N HIS A 52 8.54 5.60 3.98
CA HIS A 52 9.90 5.31 4.38
C HIS A 52 10.84 6.50 4.12
N TYR A 53 10.69 7.21 3.01
CA TYR A 53 11.50 8.40 2.72
C TYR A 53 11.38 9.48 3.81
N ARG A 54 10.22 9.59 4.47
CA ARG A 54 10.05 10.48 5.64
C ARG A 54 10.96 10.14 6.82
N THR A 55 11.53 8.94 6.87
CA THR A 55 12.54 8.58 7.88
C THR A 55 13.90 9.23 7.62
N HIS A 56 14.20 9.58 6.36
CA HIS A 56 15.39 10.34 6.00
C HIS A 56 15.19 11.83 6.24
N THR A 57 14.02 12.37 5.85
CA THR A 57 13.72 13.81 6.01
C THR A 57 13.27 14.19 7.42
N GLY A 58 12.85 13.23 8.23
CA GLY A 58 12.28 13.47 9.56
C GLY A 58 10.85 14.03 9.53
N GLU A 59 10.21 14.11 8.37
CA GLU A 59 8.86 14.65 8.23
C GLU A 59 7.81 13.83 8.97
N LYS A 60 7.01 14.52 9.80
CA LYS A 60 5.89 13.93 10.54
C LYS A 60 4.63 14.77 10.32
N PRO A 61 3.94 14.62 9.18
CA PRO A 61 2.81 15.46 8.81
C PRO A 61 1.54 15.14 9.60
N TYR A 62 1.45 13.99 10.26
CA TYR A 62 0.22 13.58 10.96
C TYR A 62 0.34 13.83 12.45
N GLU A 63 -0.52 14.67 12.99
CA GLU A 63 -0.55 15.02 14.40
C GLU A 63 -1.74 14.38 15.12
N CYS A 64 -1.50 13.87 16.32
CA CYS A 64 -2.57 13.42 17.21
C CYS A 64 -3.25 14.64 17.85
N ILE A 65 -4.53 14.84 17.57
CA ILE A 65 -5.31 15.96 18.12
C ILE A 65 -5.48 15.92 19.66
N ILE A 66 -5.24 14.76 20.28
CA ILE A 66 -5.44 14.56 21.72
C ILE A 66 -4.17 14.96 22.50
N CYS A 67 -2.99 14.59 22.02
CA CYS A 67 -1.73 14.79 22.74
C CYS A 67 -0.63 15.52 21.96
N GLY A 68 -0.91 16.00 20.74
CA GLY A 68 0.06 16.70 19.88
C GLY A 68 1.18 15.82 19.30
N ARG A 69 1.18 14.51 19.57
CA ARG A 69 2.23 13.61 19.08
C ARG A 69 2.18 13.49 17.56
N ARG A 70 3.32 13.67 16.90
CA ARG A 70 3.45 13.61 15.43
C ARG A 70 3.95 12.27 14.90
N PHE A 71 3.45 11.86 13.74
CA PHE A 71 3.71 10.59 13.08
C PHE A 71 4.02 10.80 11.59
N ALA A 72 4.89 9.93 11.04
CA ALA A 72 5.23 9.90 9.62
C ALA A 72 4.16 9.20 8.75
N ASP A 73 3.30 8.39 9.36
CA ASP A 73 2.24 7.63 8.71
C ASP A 73 0.87 7.86 9.39
N ARG A 74 -0.17 8.01 8.56
CA ARG A 74 -1.56 8.21 8.98
C ARG A 74 -2.10 6.97 9.70
N SER A 75 -1.75 5.77 9.24
CA SER A 75 -2.25 4.52 9.84
C SER A 75 -1.72 4.38 11.27
N ASN A 76 -0.43 4.65 11.46
CA ASN A 76 0.18 4.70 12.79
C ASN A 76 -0.45 5.76 13.71
N MET A 77 -0.72 6.97 13.21
CA MET A 77 -1.41 8.01 14.00
C MET A 77 -2.82 7.56 14.43
N ARG A 78 -3.60 6.98 13.50
CA ARG A 78 -4.94 6.44 13.81
C ARG A 78 -4.90 5.29 14.82
N ALA A 79 -3.90 4.41 14.69
CA ALA A 79 -3.69 3.34 15.67
C ALA A 79 -3.37 3.91 17.05
N HIS A 80 -2.50 4.93 17.12
CA HIS A 80 -2.20 5.62 18.35
C HIS A 80 -3.43 6.30 18.98
N GLN A 81 -4.31 6.91 18.18
CA GLN A 81 -5.54 7.53 18.68
C GLN A 81 -6.46 6.54 19.42
N ARG A 82 -6.41 5.24 19.09
CA ARG A 82 -7.18 4.22 19.82
C ARG A 82 -6.69 4.03 21.25
N VAL A 83 -5.42 4.28 21.53
CA VAL A 83 -4.85 4.19 22.89
C VAL A 83 -5.45 5.24 23.82
N HIS A 84 -5.81 6.41 23.29
CA HIS A 84 -6.49 7.44 24.10
C HIS A 84 -7.90 6.99 24.50
N LYS A 85 -8.63 6.34 23.59
CA LYS A 85 -9.97 5.79 23.91
C LYS A 85 -9.99 4.70 24.99
N GLU A 86 -8.86 4.04 25.25
CA GLU A 86 -8.73 3.00 26.28
C GLU A 86 -8.21 3.55 27.62
N ARG A 87 -7.70 4.80 27.64
CA ARG A 87 -7.09 5.43 28.82
C ARG A 87 -7.85 6.67 29.30
N GLU A 88 -8.94 7.02 28.64
CA GLU A 88 -9.90 8.06 29.04
C GLU A 88 -11.06 7.46 29.84
#